data_AF-A0A246A906-F1
#
_entry.id   AF-A0A246A906-F1
#
_cell.length_a   1.000
_cell.length_b   1.000
_cell.length_c   1.000
_cell.angle_alpha   90.00
_cell.angle_beta   90.00
_cell.angle_gamma   90.00
#
_symmetry.space_group_name_H-M   'P 1'
#
loop_
_entity.id
_entity.type
_entity.pdbx_description
1 polymer ?
#
loop_
_entity_poly.entity_id
_entity_poly.type
_entity_poly.pdbx_seq_one_letter_code
_entity_poly.pdbx_strand_id
1 'polypeptide(L)'
;MRKIIILDICFCLITIILYCSCKRYETKSINNRDSVLILNVALNHILKQNVLPKEYYSQPLQLIQPKGFNKDVKIVVNGKECVMLPEGTKIMDILSRKSIYNPIPFTEVIQLELKNGLIYMEIIFRSTGHDFQLRIKKKEDSGFEVIGINERTI
;
A
#
# COMPACT_ATOMS: atom_id res chain seq x y z
N MET A 1 52.80 3.91 -28.75
CA MET A 1 52.14 4.60 -27.61
C MET A 1 50.75 5.16 -27.92
N ARG A 2 50.46 5.72 -29.11
CA ARG A 2 49.12 6.25 -29.45
C ARG A 2 47.94 5.25 -29.40
N LYS A 3 48.18 3.96 -29.67
CA LYS A 3 47.11 2.93 -29.67
C LYS A 3 46.60 2.54 -28.27
N ILE A 4 47.42 2.68 -27.23
CA ILE A 4 47.06 2.29 -25.86
C ILE A 4 46.09 3.32 -25.25
N ILE A 5 46.35 4.60 -25.50
CA ILE A 5 45.52 5.72 -25.01
C ILE A 5 44.08 5.65 -25.56
N ILE A 6 43.90 5.20 -26.81
CA ILE A 6 42.57 5.06 -27.42
C ILE A 6 41.76 3.93 -26.75
N LEU A 7 42.42 2.84 -26.35
CA LEU A 7 41.77 1.70 -25.73
C LEU A 7 41.25 2.04 -24.33
N ASP A 8 42.03 2.78 -23.55
CA ASP A 8 41.65 3.24 -22.21
C ASP A 8 40.48 4.24 -22.25
N ILE A 9 40.46 5.14 -23.24
CA ILE A 9 39.35 6.10 -23.41
C ILE A 9 38.05 5.36 -23.78
N CYS A 10 38.12 4.34 -24.63
CA CYS A 10 36.95 3.51 -24.96
C CYS A 10 36.43 2.72 -23.75
N PHE A 11 37.32 2.18 -22.91
CA PHE A 11 36.92 1.43 -21.71
C PHE A 11 36.23 2.32 -20.66
N CYS A 12 36.70 3.56 -20.49
CA CYS A 12 36.07 4.56 -19.63
C CYS A 12 34.70 5.01 -20.17
N LEU A 13 34.55 5.18 -21.48
CA LEU A 13 33.25 5.53 -22.09
C LEU A 13 32.21 4.42 -21.91
N ILE A 14 32.60 3.15 -22.08
CA ILE A 14 31.70 2.01 -21.90
C ILE A 14 31.21 1.90 -20.45
N THR A 15 32.11 2.08 -19.48
CA THR A 15 31.76 2.03 -18.05
C THR A 15 30.86 3.19 -17.64
N ILE A 16 31.03 4.40 -18.18
CA ILE A 16 30.14 5.54 -17.93
C ILE A 16 28.75 5.30 -18.54
N ILE A 17 28.65 4.75 -19.75
CA ILE A 17 27.35 4.45 -20.40
C ILE A 17 26.58 3.35 -19.65
N LEU A 18 27.30 2.32 -19.15
CA LEU A 18 26.71 1.30 -18.28
C LEU A 18 26.25 1.88 -16.94
N TYR A 19 27.03 2.78 -16.33
CA TYR A 19 26.68 3.41 -15.05
C TYR A 19 25.49 4.37 -15.18
N CYS A 20 25.40 5.12 -16.29
CA CYS A 20 24.28 6.01 -16.60
C CYS A 20 23.00 5.24 -16.95
N SER A 21 23.12 4.05 -17.57
CA SER A 21 21.95 3.21 -17.87
C SER A 21 21.32 2.58 -16.61
N CYS A 22 22.09 2.39 -15.54
CA CYS A 22 21.58 1.88 -14.26
C CYS A 22 20.88 2.93 -13.38
N LYS A 23 20.91 4.23 -13.72
CA LYS A 23 20.34 5.30 -12.88
C LYS A 23 19.02 5.90 -13.35
N ARG A 24 18.31 5.24 -14.28
CA ARG A 24 16.93 5.64 -14.63
C ARG A 24 15.93 5.01 -13.66
N TYR A 25 16.00 5.39 -12.39
CA TYR A 25 14.93 5.11 -11.43
C TYR A 25 13.78 6.08 -11.72
N GLU A 26 12.79 5.62 -12.49
CA GLU A 26 11.50 6.31 -12.56
C GLU A 26 10.85 6.25 -11.17
N THR A 27 10.90 7.34 -10.43
CA THR A 27 9.92 7.63 -9.36
C THR A 27 8.58 7.93 -10.03
N LYS A 28 7.93 6.91 -10.60
CA LYS A 28 6.53 7.02 -10.99
C LYS A 28 5.70 7.10 -9.72
N SER A 29 5.00 8.22 -9.52
CA SER A 29 4.03 8.33 -8.44
C SER A 29 2.88 7.34 -8.68
N ILE A 30 2.35 6.76 -7.61
CA ILE A 30 1.16 5.91 -7.67
C ILE A 30 -0.01 6.84 -7.99
N ASN A 31 -0.70 6.59 -9.11
CA ASN A 31 -1.87 7.38 -9.48
C ASN A 31 -3.11 6.94 -8.67
N ASN A 32 -4.13 7.79 -8.64
CA ASN A 32 -5.35 7.53 -7.84
C ASN A 32 -6.04 6.21 -8.17
N ARG A 33 -6.10 5.81 -9.45
CA ARG A 33 -6.74 4.55 -9.85
C ARG A 33 -5.98 3.35 -9.30
N ASP A 34 -4.65 3.38 -9.42
CA ASP A 34 -3.77 2.34 -8.90
C ASP A 34 -3.88 2.26 -7.37
N SER A 35 -3.94 3.39 -6.66
CA SER A 35 -4.08 3.44 -5.20
C SER A 35 -5.33 2.68 -4.71
N VAL A 36 -6.46 2.82 -5.41
CA VAL A 36 -7.71 2.11 -5.08
C VAL A 36 -7.58 0.61 -5.32
N LEU A 37 -6.99 0.22 -6.45
CA LEU A 37 -6.77 -1.19 -6.77
C LEU A 37 -5.82 -1.85 -5.76
N ILE A 38 -4.73 -1.17 -5.40
CA ILE A 38 -3.77 -1.60 -4.39
C ILE A 38 -4.48 -1.82 -3.05
N LEU A 39 -5.28 -0.86 -2.62
CA LEU A 39 -6.00 -0.94 -1.35
C LEU A 39 -7.03 -2.08 -1.32
N ASN A 40 -7.80 -2.25 -2.41
CA ASN A 40 -8.71 -3.38 -2.54
C ASN A 40 -7.96 -4.72 -2.45
N VAL A 41 -6.84 -4.87 -3.16
CA VAL A 41 -6.02 -6.09 -3.12
C VAL A 41 -5.47 -6.33 -1.72
N ALA A 42 -4.94 -5.29 -1.05
CA ALA A 42 -4.38 -5.37 0.29
C ALA A 42 -5.41 -5.80 1.33
N LEU A 43 -6.55 -5.09 1.42
CA LEU A 43 -7.59 -5.39 2.41
C LEU A 43 -8.19 -6.78 2.20
N ASN A 44 -8.48 -7.16 0.95
CA ASN A 44 -8.97 -8.51 0.68
C ASN A 44 -7.92 -9.59 1.02
N HIS A 45 -6.64 -9.31 0.84
CA HIS A 45 -5.58 -10.23 1.22
C HIS A 45 -5.49 -10.40 2.74
N ILE A 46 -5.54 -9.30 3.50
CA ILE A 46 -5.54 -9.33 4.98
C ILE A 46 -6.74 -10.12 5.49
N LEU A 47 -7.94 -9.82 4.99
CA LEU A 47 -9.14 -10.50 5.47
C LEU A 47 -9.15 -12.00 5.14
N LYS A 48 -8.48 -12.45 4.07
CA LYS A 48 -8.34 -13.89 3.78
C LYS A 48 -7.52 -14.64 4.83
N GLN A 49 -6.72 -13.97 5.64
CA GLN A 49 -5.92 -14.62 6.68
C GLN A 49 -6.75 -15.05 7.91
N ASN A 50 -7.98 -14.56 8.07
CA ASN A 50 -8.88 -14.92 9.18
C ASN A 50 -8.28 -14.69 10.59
N VAL A 51 -7.42 -13.68 10.74
CA VAL A 51 -6.74 -13.34 12.02
C VAL A 51 -7.49 -12.29 12.86
N LEU A 52 -8.51 -11.63 12.31
CA LEU A 52 -9.28 -10.57 12.98
C LEU A 52 -10.57 -11.11 13.61
N PRO A 53 -11.25 -10.34 14.47
CA PRO A 53 -12.58 -10.67 14.96
C PRO A 53 -13.63 -10.80 13.84
N LYS A 54 -14.69 -11.56 14.12
CA LYS A 54 -15.75 -11.92 13.17
C LYS A 54 -16.44 -10.69 12.53
N GLU A 55 -16.48 -9.58 13.25
CA GLU A 55 -17.10 -8.32 12.85
C GLU A 55 -16.46 -7.79 11.54
N TYR A 56 -15.14 -7.94 11.39
CA TYR A 56 -14.40 -7.53 10.19
C TYR A 56 -14.76 -8.31 8.92
N TYR A 57 -15.30 -9.52 9.07
CA TYR A 57 -15.74 -10.35 7.95
C TYR A 57 -17.24 -10.20 7.67
N SER A 58 -18.01 -9.94 8.72
CA SER A 58 -19.48 -9.92 8.67
C SER A 58 -20.06 -8.53 8.37
N GLN A 59 -19.33 -7.46 8.64
CA GLN A 59 -19.80 -6.08 8.44
C GLN A 59 -18.93 -5.32 7.42
N PRO A 60 -19.45 -4.23 6.80
CA PRO A 60 -18.65 -3.34 5.98
C PRO A 60 -17.51 -2.69 6.77
N LEU A 61 -16.29 -2.66 6.22
CA LEU A 61 -15.19 -1.93 6.84
C LEU A 61 -15.45 -0.42 6.80
N GLN A 62 -15.14 0.25 7.89
CA GLN A 62 -15.06 1.71 7.95
C GLN A 62 -13.62 2.13 7.69
N LEU A 63 -13.41 2.98 6.70
CA LEU A 63 -12.08 3.39 6.26
C LEU A 63 -11.97 4.92 6.32
N ILE A 64 -10.97 5.43 7.03
CA ILE A 64 -10.62 6.85 6.91
C ILE A 64 -10.11 7.09 5.49
N GLN A 65 -10.69 8.04 4.77
CA GLN A 65 -10.22 8.42 3.46
C GLN A 65 -8.72 8.77 3.52
N PRO A 66 -7.84 8.01 2.83
CA PRO A 66 -6.43 8.30 2.84
C PRO A 66 -6.16 9.62 2.12
N LYS A 67 -5.18 10.38 2.61
CA LYS A 67 -4.80 11.65 2.01
C LYS A 67 -4.43 11.49 0.54
N GLY A 68 -5.00 12.33 -0.32
CA GLY A 68 -4.76 12.32 -1.76
C GLY A 68 -5.60 11.32 -2.57
N PHE A 69 -6.42 10.48 -1.92
CA PHE A 69 -7.40 9.65 -2.64
C PHE A 69 -8.59 10.50 -3.11
N ASN A 70 -9.17 10.13 -4.25
CA ASN A 70 -10.40 10.75 -4.73
C ASN A 70 -11.57 10.47 -3.76
N LYS A 71 -12.44 11.47 -3.57
CA LYS A 71 -13.60 11.41 -2.65
C LYS A 71 -14.71 10.48 -3.15
N ASP A 72 -14.80 10.28 -4.46
CA ASP A 72 -15.88 9.50 -5.09
C ASP A 72 -15.49 8.03 -5.37
N VAL A 73 -14.58 7.47 -4.56
CA VAL A 73 -14.09 6.11 -4.77
C VAL A 73 -14.96 5.10 -4.04
N LYS A 74 -15.38 4.07 -4.78
CA LYS A 74 -15.97 2.86 -4.21
C LYS A 74 -14.90 1.81 -3.94
N ILE A 75 -14.72 1.47 -2.67
CA ILE A 75 -13.82 0.40 -2.22
C ILE A 75 -14.71 -0.77 -1.83
N VAL A 76 -14.41 -1.95 -2.36
CA VAL A 76 -15.20 -3.16 -2.13
C VAL A 76 -14.29 -4.24 -1.57
N VAL A 77 -14.57 -4.66 -0.34
CA VAL A 77 -13.79 -5.65 0.39
C VAL A 77 -14.71 -6.78 0.82
N ASN A 78 -14.32 -8.01 0.47
CA ASN A 78 -15.11 -9.22 0.70
C ASN A 78 -16.58 -9.10 0.22
N GLY A 79 -16.77 -8.49 -0.96
CA GLY A 79 -18.09 -8.26 -1.56
C GLY A 79 -18.94 -7.17 -0.91
N LYS A 80 -18.41 -6.42 0.08
CA LYS A 80 -19.12 -5.33 0.77
C LYS A 80 -18.46 -3.99 0.46
N GLU A 81 -19.28 -2.98 0.15
CA GLU A 81 -18.80 -1.61 -0.04
C GLU A 81 -18.36 -1.02 1.29
N CYS A 82 -17.13 -0.51 1.35
CA CYS A 82 -16.60 0.14 2.54
C CYS A 82 -17.31 1.46 2.81
N VAL A 83 -17.51 1.78 4.09
CA VAL A 83 -18.00 3.09 4.52
C VAL A 83 -16.81 4.03 4.60
N MET A 84 -16.77 5.00 3.68
CA MET A 84 -15.72 6.01 3.65
C MET A 84 -15.98 7.10 4.69
N LEU A 85 -15.04 7.26 5.60
CA LEU A 85 -15.04 8.35 6.59
C LEU A 85 -14.22 9.52 6.04
N PRO A 86 -14.60 10.77 6.35
CA PRO A 86 -13.90 11.96 5.85
C PRO A 86 -12.40 11.95 6.19
N GLU A 87 -11.58 12.52 5.31
CA GLU A 87 -10.16 12.77 5.60
C GLU A 87 -10.02 13.62 6.88
N GLY A 88 -9.06 13.27 7.73
CA GLY A 88 -8.82 13.98 8.99
C GLY A 88 -9.79 13.62 10.13
N THR A 89 -10.64 12.61 9.94
CA THR A 89 -11.45 12.06 11.03
C THR A 89 -10.56 11.63 12.19
N LYS A 90 -10.81 12.16 13.40
CA LYS A 90 -10.02 11.83 14.58
C LYS A 90 -10.41 10.45 15.10
N ILE A 91 -9.45 9.53 15.12
CA ILE A 91 -9.61 8.16 15.63
C ILE A 91 -10.21 8.16 17.05
N MET A 92 -9.74 9.06 17.92
CA MET A 92 -10.22 9.17 19.30
C MET A 92 -11.71 9.52 19.39
N ASP A 93 -12.24 10.30 18.46
CA ASP A 93 -13.67 10.65 18.45
C ASP A 93 -14.56 9.45 18.08
N ILE A 94 -14.02 8.51 17.29
CA ILE A 94 -14.70 7.26 16.95
C ILE A 94 -14.65 6.29 18.12
N LEU A 95 -13.45 6.07 18.66
CA LEU A 95 -13.22 5.08 19.72
C LEU A 95 -13.88 5.49 21.05
N SER A 96 -13.87 6.78 21.40
CA SER A 96 -14.45 7.27 22.67
C SER A 96 -15.98 7.19 22.74
N ARG A 97 -16.66 7.16 21.60
CA ARG A 97 -18.13 7.16 21.54
C ARG A 97 -18.75 5.78 21.49
N LYS A 98 -17.96 4.71 21.58
CA LYS A 98 -18.40 3.36 21.24
C LYS A 98 -17.96 2.31 22.25
N SER A 99 -18.79 1.27 22.36
CA SER A 99 -18.62 0.19 23.32
C SER A 99 -17.43 -0.69 22.94
N ILE A 100 -16.56 -0.98 23.91
CA ILE A 100 -15.43 -1.92 23.80
C ILE A 100 -15.87 -3.36 23.48
N TYR A 101 -17.14 -3.70 23.67
CA TYR A 101 -17.66 -5.06 23.54
C TYR A 101 -18.09 -5.43 22.11
N ASN A 102 -18.12 -4.47 21.18
CA ASN A 102 -18.40 -4.72 19.76
C ASN A 102 -17.41 -3.93 18.91
N PRO A 103 -16.26 -4.52 18.54
CA PRO A 103 -15.25 -3.83 17.76
C PRO A 103 -15.86 -3.44 16.41
N ILE A 104 -15.81 -2.15 16.11
CA ILE A 104 -16.18 -1.64 14.80
C ILE A 104 -15.10 -2.08 13.84
N PRO A 105 -15.44 -2.51 12.61
CA PRO A 105 -14.44 -2.87 11.62
C PRO A 105 -13.74 -1.63 11.04
N PHE A 106 -13.03 -0.90 11.89
CA PHE A 106 -12.43 0.39 11.61
C PHE A 106 -10.96 0.23 11.23
N THR A 107 -10.61 0.83 10.10
CA THR A 107 -9.33 0.65 9.43
C THR A 107 -8.78 1.99 8.97
N GLU A 108 -7.46 2.14 9.05
CA GLU A 108 -6.74 3.32 8.61
C GLU A 108 -5.54 2.92 7.75
N VAL A 109 -5.34 3.63 6.64
CA VAL A 109 -4.14 3.51 5.81
C VAL A 109 -3.14 4.55 6.29
N ILE A 110 -2.05 4.11 6.89
CA ILE A 110 -1.01 5.00 7.43
C ILE A 110 -0.04 5.41 6.32
N GLN A 111 0.29 4.47 5.43
CA GLN A 111 1.32 4.66 4.42
C GLN A 111 0.95 3.94 3.13
N LEU A 112 1.27 4.57 2.00
CA LEU A 112 1.25 3.98 0.67
C LEU A 112 2.38 4.60 -0.16
N GLU A 113 3.46 3.85 -0.37
CA GLU A 113 4.68 4.35 -1.01
C GLU A 113 5.24 3.37 -2.05
N LEU A 114 5.78 3.90 -3.15
CA LEU A 114 6.53 3.11 -4.14
C LEU A 114 8.04 3.27 -3.88
N LYS A 115 8.73 2.16 -3.61
CA LYS A 115 10.18 2.13 -3.41
C LYS A 115 10.78 0.92 -4.11
N ASN A 116 11.80 1.16 -4.95
CA ASN A 116 12.51 0.11 -5.69
C ASN A 116 11.58 -0.82 -6.51
N GLY A 117 10.53 -0.26 -7.13
CA GLY A 117 9.56 -1.04 -7.91
C GLY A 117 8.59 -1.89 -7.09
N LEU A 118 8.64 -1.80 -5.76
CA LEU A 118 7.69 -2.41 -4.83
C LEU A 118 6.87 -1.35 -4.13
N ILE A 119 5.59 -1.65 -3.93
CA ILE A 119 4.65 -0.82 -3.20
C ILE A 119 4.62 -1.30 -1.75
N TYR A 120 4.88 -0.39 -0.83
CA TYR A 120 4.80 -0.60 0.61
C TYR A 120 3.52 0.05 1.11
N MET A 121 2.74 -0.69 1.89
CA MET A 121 1.49 -0.22 2.44
C MET A 121 1.40 -0.64 3.90
N GLU A 122 0.97 0.29 4.76
CA GLU A 122 0.73 0.05 6.18
C GLU A 122 -0.74 0.32 6.49
N ILE A 123 -1.41 -0.67 7.08
CA ILE A 123 -2.84 -0.63 7.40
C ILE A 123 -3.04 -1.02 8.86
N ILE A 124 -3.70 -0.15 9.63
CA ILE A 124 -4.01 -0.41 11.04
C ILE A 124 -5.51 -0.64 11.23
N PHE A 125 -5.84 -1.75 11.87
CA PHE A 125 -7.18 -2.16 12.29
C PHE A 125 -7.41 -1.67 13.72
N ARG A 126 -7.69 -0.37 13.84
CA ARG A 126 -7.64 0.42 15.08
C ARG A 126 -8.46 -0.15 16.25
N SER A 127 -9.60 -0.78 15.99
CA SER A 127 -10.42 -1.37 17.07
C SER A 127 -9.82 -2.64 17.67
N THR A 128 -8.80 -3.22 17.04
CA THR A 128 -8.16 -4.47 17.48
C THR A 128 -6.67 -4.31 17.74
N GLY A 129 -6.07 -3.19 17.31
CA GLY A 129 -4.64 -2.95 17.44
C GLY A 129 -3.78 -3.76 16.46
N HIS A 130 -4.36 -4.39 15.44
CA HIS A 130 -3.54 -5.09 14.44
C HIS A 130 -2.99 -4.10 13.41
N ASP A 131 -1.69 -4.15 13.18
CA ASP A 131 -0.94 -3.40 12.19
C ASP A 131 -0.39 -4.38 11.13
N PHE A 132 -0.74 -4.12 9.87
CA PHE A 132 -0.31 -4.92 8.72
C PHE A 132 0.58 -4.11 7.80
N GLN A 133 1.81 -4.60 7.62
CA GLN A 133 2.78 -4.07 6.69
C GLN A 133 2.85 -4.99 5.46
N LEU A 134 2.45 -4.46 4.29
CA LEU A 134 2.35 -5.20 3.05
C LEU A 134 3.41 -4.75 2.05
N ARG A 135 3.93 -5.73 1.30
CA ARG A 135 4.74 -5.54 0.09
C ARG A 135 3.95 -6.01 -1.10
N ILE A 136 3.72 -5.11 -2.05
CA ILE A 136 2.84 -5.30 -3.19
C ILE A 136 3.64 -5.06 -4.47
N LYS A 137 3.47 -5.95 -5.46
CA LYS A 137 4.10 -5.85 -6.77
C LYS A 137 3.02 -5.67 -7.84
N LYS A 138 3.34 -4.87 -8.87
CA LYS A 138 2.50 -4.76 -10.07
C LYS A 138 2.67 -6.03 -10.93
N LYS A 139 1.56 -6.59 -11.39
CA LYS A 139 1.52 -7.71 -12.36
C LYS A 139 1.64 -7.17 -13.79
N GLU A 140 2.14 -8.01 -14.70
CA GLU A 140 2.25 -7.68 -16.13
C GLU A 140 0.86 -7.35 -16.73
N ASP A 141 -0.18 -8.07 -16.29
CA ASP A 141 -1.57 -7.91 -16.75
C ASP A 141 -2.34 -6.76 -16.08
N SER A 142 -1.66 -5.66 -15.74
CA SER A 142 -2.23 -4.44 -15.11
C SER A 142 -2.83 -4.58 -13.70
N GLY A 143 -2.60 -5.71 -13.03
CA GLY A 143 -3.04 -5.96 -11.65
C GLY A 143 -1.99 -5.67 -10.57
N PHE A 144 -2.34 -5.96 -9.33
CA PHE A 144 -1.44 -5.91 -8.17
C PHE A 144 -1.51 -7.23 -7.39
N GLU A 145 -0.42 -7.57 -6.73
CA GLU A 145 -0.32 -8.78 -5.91
C GLU A 145 0.49 -8.51 -4.64
N VAL A 146 -0.03 -9.00 -3.52
CA VAL A 146 0.70 -9.02 -2.25
C VAL A 146 1.75 -10.12 -2.32
N ILE A 147 3.02 -9.76 -2.25
CA ILE A 147 4.17 -10.68 -2.26
C ILE A 147 4.75 -10.91 -0.86
N GLY A 148 4.32 -10.13 0.12
CA GLY A 148 4.72 -10.28 1.51
C GLY A 148 3.83 -9.47 2.43
N ILE A 149 3.63 -10.00 3.62
CA ILE A 149 2.82 -9.40 4.68
C ILE A 149 3.48 -9.68 6.01
N ASN A 150 3.47 -8.69 6.89
CA ASN A 150 3.91 -8.81 8.25
C ASN A 150 2.86 -8.19 9.16
N GLU A 151 2.40 -8.95 10.16
CA GLU A 151 1.41 -8.54 11.13
C GLU A 151 2.09 -8.24 12.48
N ARG A 152 1.61 -7.22 13.17
CA ARG A 152 2.01 -6.87 14.54
C ARG A 152 0.77 -6.41 15.32
N THR A 153 0.80 -6.57 16.64
CA THR A 153 -0.22 -6.02 17.54
C THR A 153 0.40 -4.84 18.29
N ILE A 154 -0.30 -3.70 18.33
CA ILE A 154 0.15 -2.42 18.93
C ILE A 154 -0.76 -1.93 20.04
#